data_AF-A0A7D4UAX5-F1
#
_entry.id   AF-A0A7D4UAX5-F1
#
_cell.length_a   1.000
_cell.length_b   1.000
_cell.length_c   1.000
_cell.angle_alpha   90.00
_cell.angle_beta   90.00
_cell.angle_gamma   90.00
#
_symmetry.space_group_name_H-M   'P 1'
#
loop_
_entity.id
_entity.type
_entity.pdbx_description
1 polymer ?
#
loop_
_entity_poly.entity_id
_entity_poly.type
_entity_poly.pdbx_seq_one_letter_code
_entity_poly.pdbx_strand_id
1 'polypeptide(L)'
;MNNIKNIAVLGSTGSIGTQTLEVIQENPELFHAYVLTAQTNADLLIAQSLKFKPAYAIICDEQKYPLVKQALAHTAVKVRCGHQAICEVVTEKHIDVVLTAMVGFSGLEPTIAAIKAGKDIALANKETLVVAGELVTALAKQHNVKILPVDSEHSAIFQCLAGEGHNEIEKIILTASGGPFRGKSSAFLANVTREQALKHPNWVMGAKITIDSASLMNKGLEVIEAKWLFGLTPEQIEVIVHPQSIIHSMVQFTDGSIKAQMGLPDMKLPIQYALTYPHRVRNEFKRFDFTAYPNLSFEKPDMESFRNLKLAFDALDRGGNMPCIINAANEVAVAGFLKDEVGFLAMSDVIEQCMADVEFKETPTLNDYLNTDKETRILAEYLIKHNAPNGVNNLITK
;
A
#
# COMPACT_ATOMS: atom_id res chain seq x y z
N MET A 1 -5.26 29.61 -5.63
CA MET A 1 -4.27 28.71 -6.25
C MET A 1 -4.51 28.79 -7.74
N ASN A 2 -3.60 29.39 -8.51
CA ASN A 2 -3.88 29.81 -9.90
C ASN A 2 -3.41 28.81 -10.97
N ASN A 3 -3.13 27.55 -10.63
CA ASN A 3 -2.80 26.55 -11.65
C ASN A 3 -3.38 25.19 -11.27
N ILE A 4 -4.02 24.53 -12.25
CA ILE A 4 -4.55 23.17 -12.14
C ILE A 4 -3.35 22.22 -12.00
N LYS A 5 -3.37 21.34 -10.99
CA LYS A 5 -2.33 20.32 -10.83
C LYS A 5 -2.60 19.13 -11.75
N ASN A 6 -1.61 18.76 -12.54
CA ASN A 6 -1.63 17.56 -13.37
C ASN A 6 -1.19 16.35 -12.55
N ILE A 7 -2.08 15.37 -12.42
CA ILE A 7 -1.88 14.18 -11.62
C ILE A 7 -1.62 12.99 -12.53
N ALA A 8 -0.52 12.28 -12.31
CA ALA A 8 -0.30 10.95 -12.88
C ALA A 8 -0.84 9.89 -11.92
N VAL A 9 -1.89 9.18 -12.32
CA VAL A 9 -2.55 8.15 -11.50
C VAL A 9 -2.05 6.77 -11.94
N LEU A 10 -1.07 6.25 -11.21
CA LEU A 10 -0.50 4.93 -11.48
C LEU A 10 -1.37 3.86 -10.83
N GLY A 11 -2.02 2.99 -11.61
CA GLY A 11 -3.02 2.04 -11.09
C GLY A 11 -4.44 2.63 -11.04
N SER A 12 -4.81 3.46 -12.02
CA SER A 12 -6.11 4.15 -12.15
C SER A 12 -7.35 3.24 -12.11
N THR A 13 -7.21 1.97 -12.47
CA THR A 13 -8.30 0.98 -12.47
C THR A 13 -8.45 0.21 -11.16
N GLY A 14 -7.60 0.48 -10.16
CA GLY A 14 -7.69 -0.09 -8.82
C GLY A 14 -8.60 0.71 -7.89
N SER A 15 -8.78 0.25 -6.64
CA SER A 15 -9.64 0.91 -5.64
C SER A 15 -9.20 2.36 -5.36
N ILE A 16 -7.91 2.58 -5.10
CA ILE A 16 -7.39 3.95 -4.86
C ILE A 16 -7.42 4.78 -6.14
N GLY A 17 -7.08 4.21 -7.30
CA GLY A 17 -7.08 4.92 -8.58
C GLY A 17 -8.47 5.42 -8.98
N THR A 18 -9.50 4.58 -8.84
CA THR A 18 -10.89 4.95 -9.12
C THR A 18 -11.39 6.05 -8.18
N GLN A 19 -11.12 5.93 -6.88
CA GLN A 19 -11.46 6.96 -5.89
C GLN A 19 -10.68 8.28 -6.11
N THR A 20 -9.43 8.19 -6.58
CA THR A 20 -8.66 9.38 -6.98
C THR A 20 -9.32 10.10 -8.14
N LEU A 21 -9.83 9.36 -9.12
CA LEU A 21 -10.56 9.94 -10.25
C LEU A 21 -11.91 10.56 -9.83
N GLU A 22 -12.58 10.02 -8.80
CA GLU A 22 -13.74 10.68 -8.18
C GLU A 22 -13.33 12.02 -7.54
N VAL A 23 -12.25 12.06 -6.76
CA VAL A 23 -11.74 13.31 -6.16
C VAL A 23 -11.37 14.33 -7.25
N ILE A 24 -10.72 13.90 -8.34
CA ILE A 24 -10.40 14.79 -9.47
C ILE A 24 -11.68 15.32 -10.12
N GLN A 25 -12.67 14.46 -10.34
CA GLN A 25 -13.95 14.85 -10.94
C GLN A 25 -14.72 15.87 -10.09
N GLU A 26 -14.65 15.74 -8.77
CA GLU A 26 -15.31 16.67 -7.83
C GLU A 26 -14.57 18.02 -7.69
N ASN A 27 -13.32 18.12 -8.17
CA ASN A 27 -12.48 19.31 -8.04
C ASN A 27 -11.77 19.67 -9.35
N PRO A 28 -12.50 19.86 -10.48
CA PRO A 28 -11.92 20.05 -11.82
C PRO A 28 -11.11 21.35 -11.98
N GLU A 29 -11.36 22.35 -11.14
CA GLU A 29 -10.61 23.60 -11.07
C GLU A 29 -9.27 23.46 -10.36
N LEU A 30 -9.04 22.36 -9.64
CA LEU A 30 -7.82 22.08 -8.90
C LEU A 30 -6.97 20.99 -9.56
N PHE A 31 -7.61 20.00 -10.19
CA PHE A 31 -6.93 18.81 -10.67
C PHE A 31 -7.28 18.44 -12.11
N HIS A 32 -6.30 17.88 -12.80
CA HIS A 32 -6.45 17.24 -14.09
C HIS A 32 -5.73 15.89 -14.09
N ALA A 33 -6.44 14.82 -14.49
CA ALA A 33 -5.83 13.50 -14.63
C ALA A 33 -5.00 13.47 -15.94
N TYR A 34 -3.69 13.61 -15.81
CA TYR A 34 -2.78 13.76 -16.95
C TYR A 34 -2.26 12.42 -17.49
N VAL A 35 -2.06 11.43 -16.61
CA VAL A 35 -1.66 10.06 -16.95
C VAL A 35 -2.56 9.08 -16.24
N LEU A 36 -3.06 8.08 -16.96
CA LEU A 36 -3.77 6.94 -16.38
C LEU A 36 -3.02 5.65 -16.73
N THR A 37 -2.79 4.80 -15.74
CA THR A 37 -2.20 3.47 -15.99
C THR A 37 -3.06 2.34 -15.46
N ALA A 38 -2.97 1.17 -16.09
CA ALA A 38 -3.59 -0.06 -15.63
C ALA A 38 -2.68 -1.26 -15.93
N GLN A 39 -2.80 -2.33 -15.14
CA GLN A 39 -2.08 -3.57 -15.43
C GLN A 39 -2.77 -4.34 -16.58
N THR A 40 -3.98 -4.85 -16.34
CA THR A 40 -4.73 -5.71 -17.29
C THR A 40 -6.14 -5.20 -17.63
N ASN A 41 -6.71 -4.29 -16.85
CA ASN A 41 -8.11 -3.84 -17.01
C ASN A 41 -8.24 -2.79 -18.13
N ALA A 42 -8.15 -3.26 -19.38
CA ALA A 42 -8.22 -2.43 -20.58
C ALA A 42 -9.55 -1.68 -20.71
N ASP A 43 -10.68 -2.34 -20.44
CA ASP A 43 -12.00 -1.76 -20.64
C ASP A 43 -12.23 -0.55 -19.72
N LEU A 44 -11.88 -0.67 -18.44
CA LEU A 44 -11.98 0.44 -17.51
C LEU A 44 -10.98 1.55 -17.83
N LEU A 45 -9.75 1.22 -18.23
CA LEU A 45 -8.77 2.22 -18.66
C LEU A 45 -9.27 3.03 -19.86
N ILE A 46 -9.88 2.37 -20.86
CA ILE A 46 -10.49 3.03 -22.02
C ILE A 46 -11.62 3.96 -21.57
N ALA A 47 -12.55 3.45 -20.75
CA ALA A 47 -13.68 4.25 -20.25
C ALA A 47 -13.21 5.48 -19.46
N GLN A 48 -12.22 5.33 -18.57
CA GLN A 48 -11.62 6.43 -17.83
C GLN A 48 -10.91 7.40 -18.78
N SER A 49 -10.17 6.91 -19.77
CA SER A 49 -9.46 7.76 -20.73
C SER A 49 -10.40 8.60 -21.61
N LEU A 50 -11.54 8.03 -22.03
CA LEU A 50 -12.56 8.78 -22.79
C LEU A 50 -13.21 9.88 -21.94
N LYS A 51 -13.42 9.62 -20.65
CA LYS A 51 -14.04 10.55 -19.71
C LYS A 51 -13.10 11.69 -19.30
N PHE A 52 -11.90 11.35 -18.84
CA PHE A 52 -10.94 12.29 -18.25
C PHE A 52 -9.99 12.90 -19.29
N LYS A 53 -9.90 12.31 -20.49
CA LYS A 53 -9.08 12.80 -21.62
C LYS A 53 -7.61 13.08 -21.22
N PRO A 54 -6.91 12.11 -20.59
CA PRO A 54 -5.52 12.30 -20.17
C PRO A 54 -4.61 12.50 -21.38
N ALA A 55 -3.42 13.06 -21.16
CA ALA A 55 -2.40 13.11 -22.19
C ALA A 55 -1.87 11.70 -22.54
N TYR A 56 -1.81 10.81 -21.54
CA TYR A 56 -1.30 9.45 -21.67
C TYR A 56 -2.23 8.41 -21.03
N ALA A 57 -2.40 7.29 -21.73
CA ALA A 57 -2.98 6.06 -21.19
C ALA A 57 -1.97 4.91 -21.37
N ILE A 58 -1.63 4.22 -20.29
CA ILE A 58 -0.61 3.17 -20.29
C ILE A 58 -1.22 1.86 -19.80
N ILE A 59 -1.16 0.82 -20.62
CA ILE A 59 -1.54 -0.54 -20.24
C ILE A 59 -0.28 -1.38 -20.12
N CYS A 60 -0.04 -2.01 -18.98
CA CYS A 60 1.19 -2.78 -18.78
C CYS A 60 1.18 -4.12 -19.53
N ASP A 61 0.01 -4.76 -19.64
CA ASP A 61 -0.17 -6.00 -20.39
C ASP A 61 -0.13 -5.75 -21.91
N GLU A 62 0.94 -6.24 -22.55
CA GLU A 62 1.17 -6.13 -23.99
C GLU A 62 0.04 -6.78 -24.82
N GLN A 63 -0.60 -7.82 -24.31
CA GLN A 63 -1.70 -8.49 -25.01
C GLN A 63 -2.93 -7.59 -25.12
N LYS A 64 -3.07 -6.61 -24.22
CA LYS A 64 -4.18 -5.66 -24.17
C LYS A 64 -3.89 -4.36 -24.91
N TYR A 65 -2.63 -4.10 -25.28
CA TYR A 65 -2.23 -2.85 -25.94
C TYR A 65 -2.97 -2.57 -27.25
N PRO A 66 -3.13 -3.52 -28.20
CA PRO A 66 -3.85 -3.26 -29.44
C PRO A 66 -5.29 -2.78 -29.22
N LEU A 67 -5.98 -3.38 -28.25
CA LEU A 67 -7.35 -3.02 -27.89
C LEU A 67 -7.45 -1.56 -27.41
N VAL A 68 -6.62 -1.17 -26.44
CA VAL A 68 -6.60 0.19 -25.88
C VAL A 68 -6.22 1.22 -26.95
N LYS A 69 -5.20 0.91 -27.77
CA LYS A 69 -4.73 1.79 -28.84
C LYS A 69 -5.82 2.02 -29.90
N GLN A 70 -6.50 0.96 -30.34
CA GLN A 70 -7.57 1.08 -31.33
C GLN A 70 -8.77 1.86 -30.78
N ALA A 71 -9.19 1.57 -29.54
CA ALA A 71 -10.32 2.24 -28.91
C ALA A 71 -10.09 3.75 -28.73
N LEU A 72 -8.86 4.19 -28.48
CA LEU A 72 -8.52 5.60 -28.26
C LEU A 72 -7.94 6.31 -29.50
N ALA A 73 -7.86 5.65 -30.66
CA ALA A 73 -7.24 6.19 -31.87
C ALA A 73 -7.88 7.48 -32.41
N HIS A 74 -9.16 7.71 -32.10
CA HIS A 74 -9.93 8.89 -32.48
C HIS A 74 -9.80 10.05 -31.47
N THR A 75 -8.96 9.90 -30.46
CA THR A 75 -8.72 10.89 -29.39
C THR A 75 -7.29 11.44 -29.47
N ALA A 76 -7.00 12.47 -28.68
CA ALA A 76 -5.63 12.98 -28.52
C ALA A 76 -4.77 12.16 -27.52
N VAL A 77 -5.34 11.13 -26.89
CA VAL A 77 -4.67 10.34 -25.84
C VAL A 77 -3.53 9.52 -26.46
N LYS A 78 -2.31 9.71 -25.95
CA LYS A 78 -1.14 8.92 -26.38
C LYS A 78 -1.14 7.59 -25.64
N VAL A 79 -1.44 6.51 -26.35
CA VAL A 79 -1.41 5.15 -25.77
C VAL A 79 0.01 4.57 -25.77
N ARG A 80 0.49 4.14 -24.59
CA ARG A 80 1.77 3.47 -24.37
C ARG A 80 1.57 2.10 -23.73
N CYS A 81 2.64 1.29 -23.70
CA CYS A 81 2.60 -0.07 -23.20
C CYS A 81 3.77 -0.38 -22.29
N GLY A 82 3.53 -1.24 -21.29
CA GLY A 82 4.57 -1.83 -20.46
C GLY A 82 5.02 -0.96 -19.28
N HIS A 83 5.76 -1.59 -18.37
CA HIS A 83 6.27 -0.97 -17.15
C HIS A 83 7.24 0.19 -17.43
N GLN A 84 8.15 -0.02 -18.39
CA GLN A 84 9.14 0.99 -18.80
C GLN A 84 8.49 2.31 -19.26
N ALA A 85 7.36 2.23 -19.97
CA ALA A 85 6.63 3.42 -20.39
C ALA A 85 6.09 4.24 -19.21
N ILE A 86 5.76 3.59 -18.08
CA ILE A 86 5.38 4.30 -16.85
C ILE A 86 6.56 5.11 -16.34
N CYS A 87 7.72 4.47 -16.17
CA CYS A 87 8.94 5.11 -15.68
C CYS A 87 9.37 6.31 -16.54
N GLU A 88 9.19 6.23 -17.86
CA GLU A 88 9.47 7.33 -18.78
C GLU A 88 8.46 8.48 -18.65
N VAL A 89 7.17 8.17 -18.67
CA VAL A 89 6.10 9.17 -18.70
C VAL A 89 6.00 9.94 -17.38
N VAL A 90 6.27 9.33 -16.23
CA VAL A 90 6.22 10.04 -14.93
C VAL A 90 7.25 11.17 -14.81
N THR A 91 8.25 11.21 -15.68
CA THR A 91 9.25 12.29 -15.73
C THR A 91 8.82 13.52 -16.54
N GLU A 92 7.68 13.46 -17.23
CA GLU A 92 7.18 14.55 -18.07
C GLU A 92 7.05 15.87 -17.30
N LYS A 93 7.47 16.98 -17.93
CA LYS A 93 7.55 18.30 -17.27
C LYS A 93 6.19 18.78 -16.73
N HIS A 94 5.11 18.43 -17.42
CA HIS A 94 3.77 18.90 -17.08
C HIS A 94 3.14 18.18 -15.88
N ILE A 95 3.68 17.05 -15.41
CA ILE A 95 3.17 16.36 -14.22
C ILE A 95 3.61 17.12 -12.98
N ASP A 96 2.69 17.38 -12.05
CA ASP A 96 3.01 18.01 -10.77
C ASP A 96 3.12 16.98 -9.65
N VAL A 97 2.20 16.01 -9.64
CA VAL A 97 2.11 14.98 -8.60
C VAL A 97 1.93 13.60 -9.24
N VAL A 98 2.64 12.61 -8.73
CA VAL A 98 2.47 11.20 -9.10
C VAL A 98 1.76 10.49 -7.94
N LEU A 99 0.53 10.03 -8.17
CA LEU A 99 -0.19 9.17 -7.24
C LEU A 99 0.13 7.71 -7.53
N THR A 100 0.73 7.02 -6.58
CA THR A 100 1.20 5.64 -6.73
C THR A 100 0.20 4.68 -6.07
N ALA A 101 -0.69 4.11 -6.87
CA ALA A 101 -1.71 3.15 -6.46
C ALA A 101 -1.53 1.76 -7.12
N MET A 102 -0.31 1.48 -7.57
CA MET A 102 0.08 0.16 -8.05
C MET A 102 0.22 -0.81 -6.86
N VAL A 103 0.08 -2.11 -7.11
CA VAL A 103 0.17 -3.13 -6.05
C VAL A 103 1.59 -3.66 -5.95
N GLY A 104 2.07 -3.83 -4.72
CA GLY A 104 3.30 -4.56 -4.45
C GLY A 104 4.56 -3.85 -4.94
N PHE A 105 5.60 -4.64 -5.22
CA PHE A 105 6.92 -4.18 -5.66
C PHE A 105 6.90 -3.27 -6.91
N SER A 106 5.88 -3.39 -7.77
CA SER A 106 5.79 -2.70 -9.05
C SER A 106 5.75 -1.16 -8.97
N GLY A 107 5.52 -0.57 -7.79
CA GLY A 107 5.57 0.88 -7.60
C GLY A 107 6.97 1.46 -7.44
N LEU A 108 8.00 0.64 -7.15
CA LEU A 108 9.32 1.12 -6.74
C LEU A 108 10.03 1.93 -7.83
N GLU A 109 10.26 1.35 -9.01
CA GLU A 109 11.00 2.02 -10.09
C GLU A 109 10.29 3.29 -10.60
N PRO A 110 8.95 3.28 -10.84
CA PRO A 110 8.24 4.50 -11.20
C PRO A 110 8.33 5.60 -10.14
N THR A 111 8.28 5.24 -8.86
CA THR A 111 8.41 6.21 -7.75
C THR A 111 9.79 6.83 -7.73
N ILE A 112 10.85 6.03 -7.88
CA ILE A 112 12.23 6.52 -7.98
C ILE A 112 12.39 7.45 -9.19
N ALA A 113 11.83 7.10 -10.36
CA ALA A 113 11.89 7.93 -11.56
C ALA A 113 11.18 9.28 -11.35
N ALA A 114 9.99 9.26 -10.74
CA ALA A 114 9.23 10.46 -10.41
C ALA A 114 9.98 11.37 -9.42
N ILE A 115 10.57 10.80 -8.36
CA ILE A 115 11.39 11.55 -7.39
C ILE A 115 12.58 12.22 -8.07
N LYS A 116 13.32 11.48 -8.89
CA LYS A 116 14.48 12.03 -9.63
C LYS A 116 14.09 13.16 -10.59
N ALA A 117 12.87 13.11 -11.12
CA ALA A 117 12.28 14.15 -11.96
C ALA A 117 11.66 15.33 -11.17
N GLY A 118 11.78 15.34 -9.83
CA GLY A 118 11.31 16.42 -8.97
C GLY A 118 9.79 16.46 -8.79
N LYS A 119 9.11 15.31 -8.90
CA LYS A 119 7.65 15.22 -8.75
C LYS A 119 7.27 14.88 -7.33
N ASP A 120 6.31 15.59 -6.76
CA ASP A 120 5.72 15.21 -5.48
C ASP A 120 5.00 13.85 -5.61
N ILE A 121 5.11 13.01 -4.59
CA ILE A 121 4.56 11.66 -4.60
C ILE A 121 3.38 11.60 -3.64
N ALA A 122 2.18 11.30 -4.16
CA ALA A 122 1.04 10.89 -3.34
C ALA A 122 1.08 9.36 -3.19
N LEU A 123 1.65 8.88 -2.09
CA LEU A 123 2.04 7.50 -1.91
C LEU A 123 0.90 6.67 -1.29
N ALA A 124 0.28 5.79 -2.08
CA ALA A 124 -0.69 4.79 -1.58
C ALA A 124 -0.12 3.36 -1.58
N ASN A 125 0.91 3.10 -2.37
CA ASN A 125 1.62 1.83 -2.42
C ASN A 125 2.67 1.77 -1.30
N LYS A 126 2.26 1.28 -0.13
CA LYS A 126 3.13 1.10 1.04
C LYS A 126 4.36 0.26 0.74
N GLU A 127 4.22 -0.73 -0.13
CA GLU A 127 5.29 -1.69 -0.47
C GLU A 127 6.54 -1.00 -1.03
N THR A 128 6.41 0.18 -1.66
CA THR A 128 7.58 0.97 -2.09
C THR A 128 8.47 1.36 -0.90
N LEU A 129 7.88 1.81 0.22
CA LEU A 129 8.63 2.16 1.42
C LEU A 129 8.98 0.97 2.29
N VAL A 130 8.18 -0.11 2.25
CA VAL A 130 8.57 -1.36 2.90
C VAL A 130 9.84 -1.90 2.26
N VAL A 131 9.86 -2.01 0.92
CA VAL A 131 10.94 -2.65 0.19
C VAL A 131 12.22 -1.82 0.25
N ALA A 132 12.14 -0.51 0.01
CA ALA A 132 13.32 0.33 -0.19
C ALA A 132 13.20 1.68 0.52
N GLY A 133 12.61 1.71 1.72
CA GLY A 133 12.30 2.95 2.43
C GLY A 133 13.50 3.88 2.65
N GLU A 134 14.66 3.34 3.00
CA GLU A 134 15.89 4.14 3.13
C GLU A 134 16.26 4.83 1.81
N LEU A 135 16.32 4.07 0.72
CA LEU A 135 16.68 4.57 -0.61
C LEU A 135 15.67 5.63 -1.08
N VAL A 136 14.37 5.34 -0.97
CA VAL A 136 13.29 6.22 -1.45
C VAL A 136 13.26 7.52 -0.66
N THR A 137 13.34 7.47 0.67
CA THR A 137 13.33 8.67 1.52
C THR A 137 14.60 9.51 1.36
N ALA A 138 15.77 8.87 1.21
CA ALA A 138 17.02 9.56 0.91
C ALA A 138 16.96 10.29 -0.44
N LEU A 139 16.43 9.64 -1.48
CA LEU A 139 16.24 10.26 -2.79
C LEU A 139 15.23 11.41 -2.73
N ALA A 140 14.11 11.26 -2.02
CA ALA A 140 13.13 12.32 -1.87
C ALA A 140 13.73 13.57 -1.19
N LYS A 141 14.53 13.36 -0.14
CA LYS A 141 15.29 14.44 0.51
C LYS A 141 16.31 15.08 -0.43
N GLN A 142 17.07 14.28 -1.18
CA GLN A 142 18.07 14.77 -2.15
C GLN A 142 17.44 15.63 -3.24
N HIS A 143 16.26 15.26 -3.74
CA HIS A 143 15.56 15.94 -4.83
C HIS A 143 14.55 16.99 -4.36
N ASN A 144 14.44 17.23 -3.04
CA ASN A 144 13.47 18.15 -2.43
C ASN A 144 12.02 17.84 -2.85
N VAL A 145 11.69 16.56 -2.89
CA VAL A 145 10.38 16.02 -3.25
C VAL A 145 9.61 15.66 -1.98
N LYS A 146 8.32 15.98 -1.95
CA LYS A 146 7.44 15.55 -0.85
C LYS A 146 6.92 14.15 -1.11
N ILE A 147 6.94 13.32 -0.06
CA ILE A 147 6.17 12.07 -0.01
C ILE A 147 4.94 12.35 0.86
N LEU A 148 3.77 12.34 0.24
CA LEU A 148 2.48 12.67 0.83
C LEU A 148 1.71 11.37 1.05
N PRO A 149 1.50 10.92 2.30
CA PRO A 149 0.87 9.64 2.58
C PRO A 149 -0.61 9.65 2.20
N VAL A 150 -1.01 8.64 1.43
CA VAL A 150 -2.41 8.37 1.06
C VAL A 150 -2.97 7.21 1.89
N ASP A 151 -2.12 6.31 2.39
CA ASP A 151 -2.57 5.27 3.31
C ASP A 151 -3.22 5.89 4.56
N SER A 152 -4.31 5.30 5.05
CA SER A 152 -5.28 6.01 5.90
C SER A 152 -4.68 6.39 7.24
N GLU A 153 -3.92 5.47 7.82
CA GLU A 153 -3.25 5.62 9.11
C GLU A 153 -2.08 6.61 9.04
N HIS A 154 -1.29 6.60 7.97
CA HIS A 154 -0.18 7.53 7.80
C HIS A 154 -0.67 8.92 7.40
N SER A 155 -1.74 9.00 6.61
CA SER A 155 -2.43 10.26 6.34
C SER A 155 -3.01 10.86 7.62
N ALA A 156 -3.52 10.04 8.54
CA ALA A 156 -3.97 10.46 9.85
C ALA A 156 -2.82 11.02 10.70
N ILE A 157 -1.68 10.32 10.78
CA ILE A 157 -0.46 10.82 11.46
C ILE A 157 -0.01 12.15 10.83
N PHE A 158 0.07 12.21 9.50
CA PHE A 158 0.47 13.41 8.78
C PHE A 158 -0.46 14.61 9.06
N GLN A 159 -1.76 14.37 9.17
CA GLN A 159 -2.74 15.38 9.59
C GLN A 159 -2.57 15.81 11.05
N CYS A 160 -2.21 14.89 11.95
CA CYS A 160 -1.89 15.21 13.34
C CYS A 160 -0.64 16.09 13.46
N LEU A 161 0.34 15.92 12.57
CA LEU A 161 1.56 16.74 12.53
C LEU A 161 1.34 18.13 11.89
N ALA A 162 0.26 18.33 11.15
CA ALA A 162 -0.04 19.62 10.55
C ALA A 162 -0.24 20.71 11.63
N GLY A 163 0.59 21.75 11.56
CA GLY A 163 0.59 22.87 12.52
C GLY A 163 1.47 22.69 13.75
N GLU A 164 2.13 21.53 13.92
CA GLU A 164 3.00 21.24 15.07
C GLU A 164 4.45 21.73 14.90
N GLY A 165 4.78 22.28 13.74
CA GLY A 165 6.12 22.78 13.46
C GLY A 165 7.17 21.67 13.49
N HIS A 166 8.14 21.80 14.39
CA HIS A 166 9.24 20.85 14.58
C HIS A 166 9.19 20.17 15.97
N ASN A 167 8.02 20.15 16.61
CA ASN A 167 7.85 19.43 17.87
C ASN A 167 8.21 17.95 17.68
N GLU A 168 8.98 17.43 18.62
CA GLU A 168 9.43 16.03 18.57
C GLU A 168 8.27 15.07 18.81
N ILE A 169 8.21 14.02 17.99
CA ILE A 169 7.28 12.91 18.17
C ILE A 169 7.86 12.02 19.28
N GLU A 170 7.11 11.79 20.35
CA GLU A 170 7.49 10.78 21.35
C GLU A 170 7.21 9.39 20.79
N LYS A 171 5.98 9.16 20.33
CA LYS A 171 5.57 7.95 19.62
C LYS A 171 4.36 8.19 18.73
N ILE A 172 4.19 7.34 17.73
CA ILE A 172 2.94 7.21 16.99
C ILE A 172 2.16 6.00 17.53
N ILE A 173 0.83 6.10 17.46
CA ILE A 173 -0.06 5.00 17.78
C ILE A 173 -0.84 4.65 16.52
N LEU A 174 -0.40 3.59 15.88
CA LEU A 174 -0.90 3.08 14.61
C LEU A 174 -2.09 2.15 14.87
N THR A 175 -3.30 2.58 14.50
CA THR A 175 -4.49 1.77 14.80
C THR A 175 -4.72 0.68 13.77
N ALA A 176 -5.25 -0.48 14.14
CA ALA A 176 -5.61 -1.57 13.24
C ALA A 176 -7.09 -1.98 13.42
N SER A 177 -7.78 -2.43 12.37
CA SER A 177 -9.13 -3.00 12.53
C SER A 177 -9.13 -4.33 13.31
N GLY A 178 -7.99 -5.03 13.30
CA GLY A 178 -7.84 -6.40 13.80
C GLY A 178 -8.28 -7.49 12.79
N GLY A 179 -8.80 -7.09 11.62
CA GLY A 179 -9.22 -8.01 10.56
C GLY A 179 -10.44 -8.89 10.91
N PRO A 180 -10.89 -9.74 9.97
CA PRO A 180 -12.05 -10.62 10.16
C PRO A 180 -11.87 -11.71 11.24
N PHE A 181 -10.64 -11.99 11.66
CA PHE A 181 -10.33 -13.07 12.60
C PHE A 181 -9.93 -12.59 14.00
N ARG A 182 -10.14 -11.30 14.30
CA ARG A 182 -9.97 -10.75 15.65
C ARG A 182 -10.67 -11.61 16.70
N GLY A 183 -9.93 -12.04 17.73
CA GLY A 183 -10.43 -12.90 18.82
C GLY A 183 -10.64 -14.37 18.46
N LYS A 184 -10.18 -14.84 17.29
CA LYS A 184 -10.18 -16.27 16.92
C LYS A 184 -8.90 -16.94 17.42
N SER A 185 -9.00 -18.22 17.79
CA SER A 185 -7.86 -19.02 18.24
C SER A 185 -7.06 -19.60 17.07
N SER A 186 -5.81 -20.01 17.31
CA SER A 186 -4.98 -20.70 16.32
C SER A 186 -5.64 -21.96 15.74
N ALA A 187 -6.43 -22.68 16.54
CA ALA A 187 -7.20 -23.84 16.09
C ALA A 187 -8.27 -23.47 15.04
N PHE A 188 -8.89 -22.30 15.17
CA PHE A 188 -9.79 -21.76 14.15
C PHE A 188 -9.01 -21.35 12.90
N LEU A 189 -7.90 -20.61 13.08
CA LEU A 189 -7.07 -20.10 11.99
C LEU A 189 -6.47 -21.22 11.11
N ALA A 190 -6.20 -22.39 11.68
CA ALA A 190 -5.68 -23.55 10.95
C ALA A 190 -6.61 -24.04 9.81
N ASN A 191 -7.91 -23.74 9.89
CA ASN A 191 -8.92 -24.21 8.94
C ASN A 191 -9.60 -23.05 8.18
N VAL A 192 -9.02 -21.85 8.22
CA VAL A 192 -9.57 -20.68 7.54
C VAL A 192 -9.48 -20.86 6.01
N THR A 193 -10.58 -20.54 5.35
CA THR A 193 -10.70 -20.53 3.88
C THR A 193 -10.53 -19.13 3.32
N ARG A 194 -10.18 -19.02 2.04
CA ARG A 194 -10.09 -17.72 1.36
C ARG A 194 -11.43 -16.97 1.36
N GLU A 195 -12.56 -17.67 1.24
CA GLU A 195 -13.89 -17.05 1.22
C GLU A 195 -14.24 -16.43 2.57
N GLN A 196 -13.73 -16.97 3.68
CA GLN A 196 -13.85 -16.37 5.00
C GLN A 196 -12.95 -15.15 5.14
N ALA A 197 -11.70 -15.25 4.68
CA ALA A 197 -10.71 -14.18 4.81
C ALA A 197 -11.09 -12.94 3.98
N LEU A 198 -11.72 -13.12 2.82
CA LEU A 198 -12.15 -12.02 1.94
C LEU A 198 -13.34 -11.20 2.48
N LYS A 199 -13.92 -11.55 3.63
CA LYS A 199 -15.04 -10.84 4.26
C LYS A 199 -14.55 -9.84 5.32
N HIS A 200 -13.94 -8.74 4.89
CA HIS A 200 -13.46 -7.71 5.81
C HIS A 200 -14.64 -6.94 6.47
N PRO A 201 -14.59 -6.66 7.79
CA PRO A 201 -15.72 -6.07 8.52
C PRO A 201 -16.02 -4.60 8.15
N ASN A 202 -15.00 -3.80 7.86
CA ASN A 202 -15.14 -2.33 7.77
C ASN A 202 -14.86 -1.73 6.39
N TRP A 203 -14.23 -2.46 5.48
CA TRP A 203 -13.62 -1.91 4.27
C TRP A 203 -13.89 -2.82 3.09
N VAL A 204 -14.16 -2.23 1.92
CA VAL A 204 -14.20 -2.94 0.64
C VAL A 204 -12.87 -2.70 -0.06
N MET A 205 -12.04 -3.72 -0.14
CA MET A 205 -10.66 -3.60 -0.60
C MET A 205 -10.29 -4.71 -1.61
N GLY A 206 -9.11 -4.60 -2.22
CA GLY A 206 -8.57 -5.68 -3.04
C GLY A 206 -8.30 -6.96 -2.24
N ALA A 207 -8.23 -8.10 -2.94
CA ALA A 207 -8.03 -9.39 -2.30
C ALA A 207 -6.73 -9.44 -1.46
N LYS A 208 -5.60 -8.99 -2.01
CA LYS A 208 -4.28 -9.02 -1.33
C LYS A 208 -4.30 -8.30 0.02
N ILE A 209 -4.68 -7.02 0.04
CA ILE A 209 -4.77 -6.22 1.27
C ILE A 209 -5.80 -6.78 2.26
N THR A 210 -6.86 -7.43 1.76
CA THR A 210 -7.85 -8.09 2.63
C THR A 210 -7.25 -9.28 3.36
N ILE A 211 -6.43 -10.11 2.70
CA ILE A 211 -5.70 -11.21 3.34
C ILE A 211 -4.61 -10.68 4.28
N ASP A 212 -3.88 -9.64 3.87
CA ASP A 212 -2.89 -9.00 4.73
C ASP A 212 -3.52 -8.44 6.02
N SER A 213 -4.72 -7.85 5.92
CA SER A 213 -5.47 -7.37 7.08
C SER A 213 -5.90 -8.52 7.98
N ALA A 214 -6.36 -9.64 7.39
CA ALA A 214 -6.74 -10.83 8.13
C ALA A 214 -5.58 -11.47 8.90
N SER A 215 -4.36 -11.41 8.37
CA SER A 215 -3.15 -11.94 9.02
C SER A 215 -2.40 -10.93 9.89
N LEU A 216 -2.86 -9.69 9.96
CA LEU A 216 -2.15 -8.52 10.49
C LEU A 216 -0.84 -8.16 9.78
N MET A 217 -0.49 -8.82 8.67
CA MET A 217 0.64 -8.40 7.85
C MET A 217 0.46 -6.98 7.31
N ASN A 218 -0.77 -6.57 6.98
CA ASN A 218 -1.04 -5.20 6.52
C ASN A 218 -0.50 -4.18 7.52
N LYS A 219 -0.81 -4.39 8.81
CA LYS A 219 -0.35 -3.51 9.88
C LYS A 219 1.17 -3.60 10.08
N GLY A 220 1.76 -4.78 9.90
CA GLY A 220 3.21 -4.95 9.91
C GLY A 220 3.92 -4.14 8.81
N LEU A 221 3.41 -4.19 7.58
CA LEU A 221 3.92 -3.38 6.47
C LEU A 221 3.79 -1.88 6.75
N GLU A 222 2.67 -1.46 7.34
CA GLU A 222 2.42 -0.06 7.69
C GLU A 222 3.32 0.44 8.84
N VAL A 223 3.74 -0.43 9.76
CA VAL A 223 4.75 -0.12 10.78
C VAL A 223 6.08 0.24 10.12
N ILE A 224 6.54 -0.57 9.15
CA ILE A 224 7.77 -0.32 8.40
C ILE A 224 7.64 0.98 7.60
N GLU A 225 6.52 1.18 6.92
CA GLU A 225 6.24 2.41 6.18
C GLU A 225 6.28 3.66 7.09
N ALA A 226 5.68 3.60 8.28
CA ALA A 226 5.63 4.71 9.20
C ALA A 226 7.01 5.12 9.73
N LYS A 227 7.89 4.14 9.98
CA LYS A 227 9.31 4.39 10.31
C LYS A 227 9.95 5.33 9.29
N TRP A 228 9.76 5.02 8.01
CA TRP A 228 10.39 5.77 6.92
C TRP A 228 9.72 7.12 6.66
N LEU A 229 8.39 7.18 6.64
CA LEU A 229 7.65 8.42 6.39
C LEU A 229 7.92 9.49 7.45
N PHE A 230 8.06 9.09 8.70
CA PHE A 230 8.13 10.02 9.84
C PHE A 230 9.49 10.03 10.54
N GLY A 231 10.47 9.28 10.04
CA GLY A 231 11.84 9.28 10.57
C GLY A 231 11.94 8.74 12.00
N LEU A 232 11.18 7.68 12.30
CA LEU A 232 11.04 7.13 13.65
C LEU A 232 12.02 5.98 13.91
N THR A 233 12.23 5.62 15.18
CA THR A 233 12.77 4.32 15.58
C THR A 233 11.63 3.30 15.79
N PRO A 234 11.91 1.97 15.77
CA PRO A 234 10.88 0.95 16.01
C PRO A 234 10.12 1.13 17.33
N GLU A 235 10.79 1.56 18.39
CA GLU A 235 10.21 1.75 19.73
C GLU A 235 9.22 2.93 19.78
N GLN A 236 9.30 3.84 18.82
CA GLN A 236 8.37 4.96 18.69
C GLN A 236 7.08 4.58 17.94
N ILE A 237 6.88 3.31 17.58
CA ILE A 237 5.71 2.84 16.83
C ILE A 237 4.92 1.84 17.67
N GLU A 238 3.80 2.29 18.23
CA GLU A 238 2.87 1.43 18.96
C GLU A 238 1.72 1.00 18.06
N VAL A 239 1.40 -0.31 18.04
CA VAL A 239 0.22 -0.82 17.33
C VAL A 239 -0.90 -1.10 18.31
N ILE A 240 -2.10 -0.57 18.02
CA ILE A 240 -3.30 -0.81 18.82
C ILE A 240 -4.47 -1.23 17.94
N VAL A 241 -5.26 -2.20 18.39
CA VAL A 241 -6.45 -2.62 17.65
C VAL A 241 -7.62 -1.71 18.02
N HIS A 242 -8.18 -1.04 17.02
CA HIS A 242 -9.36 -0.19 17.08
C HIS A 242 -10.43 -0.70 16.09
N PRO A 243 -11.33 -1.61 16.54
CA PRO A 243 -12.24 -2.34 15.64
C PRO A 243 -13.23 -1.45 14.89
N GLN A 244 -13.53 -0.25 15.39
CA GLN A 244 -14.48 0.67 14.76
C GLN A 244 -13.86 1.41 13.57
N SER A 245 -12.53 1.46 13.47
CA SER A 245 -11.80 2.17 12.41
C SER A 245 -12.24 3.62 12.22
N ILE A 246 -12.57 4.31 13.32
CA ILE A 246 -12.97 5.73 13.33
C ILE A 246 -11.78 6.63 13.64
N ILE A 247 -11.00 6.30 14.67
CA ILE A 247 -9.70 6.92 14.90
C ILE A 247 -8.72 6.19 14.00
N HIS A 248 -8.19 6.87 12.99
CA HIS A 248 -7.34 6.25 11.98
C HIS A 248 -5.91 6.10 12.50
N SER A 249 -5.36 7.10 13.18
CA SER A 249 -4.09 7.00 13.94
C SER A 249 -3.93 8.18 14.87
N MET A 250 -2.91 8.12 15.72
CA MET A 250 -2.59 9.15 16.69
C MET A 250 -1.09 9.43 16.74
N VAL A 251 -0.75 10.64 17.19
CA VAL A 251 0.62 11.07 17.48
C VAL A 251 0.67 11.56 18.91
N GLN A 252 1.60 11.01 19.70
CA GLN A 252 1.94 11.49 21.03
C GLN A 252 3.21 12.36 20.95
N PHE A 253 3.16 13.53 21.58
CA PHE A 253 4.28 14.45 21.70
C PHE A 253 4.93 14.34 23.08
N THR A 254 6.14 14.89 23.22
CA THR A 254 6.98 14.76 24.43
C THR A 254 6.43 15.45 25.68
N ASP A 255 5.36 16.25 25.55
CA ASP A 255 4.60 16.81 26.67
C ASP A 255 3.46 15.88 27.16
N GLY A 256 3.31 14.70 26.55
CA GLY A 256 2.26 13.72 26.82
C GLY A 256 0.94 13.99 26.10
N SER A 257 0.83 15.06 25.32
CA SER A 257 -0.35 15.36 24.52
C SER A 257 -0.49 14.38 23.36
N ILE A 258 -1.72 13.97 23.06
CA ILE A 258 -2.04 13.08 21.94
C ILE A 258 -2.99 13.80 20.99
N LYS A 259 -2.61 13.87 19.71
CA LYS A 259 -3.51 14.25 18.62
C LYS A 259 -3.97 13.00 17.88
N ALA A 260 -5.27 12.91 17.63
CA ALA A 260 -5.89 11.87 16.84
C ALA A 260 -6.56 12.47 15.60
N GLN A 261 -6.44 11.81 14.46
CA GLN A 261 -7.30 12.10 13.32
C GLN A 261 -8.41 11.04 13.27
N MET A 262 -9.65 11.51 13.16
CA MET A 262 -10.83 10.65 13.13
C MET A 262 -11.72 10.98 11.94
N GLY A 263 -12.42 9.96 11.44
CA GLY A 263 -13.31 10.07 10.30
C GLY A 263 -14.07 8.76 10.07
N LEU A 264 -14.98 8.80 9.10
CA LEU A 264 -15.53 7.55 8.56
C LEU A 264 -14.48 6.90 7.65
N PRO A 265 -14.47 5.55 7.56
CA PRO A 265 -13.55 4.82 6.68
C PRO A 265 -13.85 5.08 5.19
N ASP A 266 -13.31 6.17 4.66
CA ASP A 266 -13.44 6.61 3.27
C ASP A 266 -12.08 7.12 2.76
N MET A 267 -11.50 6.41 1.79
CA MET A 267 -10.16 6.74 1.25
C MET A 267 -10.14 8.03 0.44
N LYS A 268 -11.29 8.58 0.04
CA LYS A 268 -11.31 9.88 -0.64
C LYS A 268 -10.78 11.00 0.24
N LEU A 269 -10.94 10.91 1.55
CA LEU A 269 -10.42 11.91 2.48
C LEU A 269 -8.88 11.97 2.49
N PRO A 270 -8.14 10.87 2.74
CA PRO A 270 -6.68 10.90 2.69
C PRO A 270 -6.15 11.17 1.27
N ILE A 271 -6.81 10.67 0.21
CA ILE A 271 -6.46 11.02 -1.18
C ILE A 271 -6.57 12.53 -1.39
N GLN A 272 -7.73 13.14 -1.06
CA GLN A 272 -7.95 14.57 -1.24
C GLN A 272 -6.93 15.36 -0.43
N TYR A 273 -6.68 14.99 0.82
CA TYR A 273 -5.71 15.69 1.67
C TYR A 273 -4.29 15.65 1.10
N ALA A 274 -3.82 14.50 0.59
CA ALA A 274 -2.52 14.42 -0.07
C ALA A 274 -2.44 15.36 -1.29
N LEU A 275 -3.49 15.41 -2.12
CA LEU A 275 -3.48 16.25 -3.33
C LEU A 275 -3.66 17.76 -3.03
N THR A 276 -4.34 18.12 -1.94
CA THR A 276 -4.63 19.51 -1.58
C THR A 276 -3.67 20.10 -0.54
N TYR A 277 -2.85 19.27 0.12
CA TYR A 277 -1.91 19.70 1.15
C TYR A 277 -1.08 20.93 0.69
N PRO A 278 -0.93 21.98 1.54
CA PRO A 278 -1.32 22.06 2.95
C PRO A 278 -2.76 22.52 3.21
N HIS A 279 -3.55 22.70 2.16
CA HIS A 279 -4.91 23.21 2.28
C HIS A 279 -5.93 22.08 2.42
N ARG A 280 -7.06 22.38 3.06
CA ARG A 280 -8.26 21.54 3.03
C ARG A 280 -9.24 22.11 2.04
N VAL A 281 -9.83 21.25 1.22
CA VAL A 281 -10.85 21.63 0.23
C VAL A 281 -12.19 21.07 0.68
N ARG A 282 -13.25 21.85 0.42
CA ARG A 282 -14.61 21.44 0.76
C ARG A 282 -15.01 20.23 -0.11
N ASN A 283 -15.71 19.28 0.50
CA ASN A 283 -16.32 18.13 -0.17
C ASN A 283 -17.72 17.90 0.41
N GLU A 284 -18.49 16.98 -0.17
CA GLU A 284 -19.82 16.59 0.33
C GLU A 284 -19.82 15.13 0.82
N PHE A 285 -18.67 14.61 1.26
CA PHE A 285 -18.56 13.27 1.84
C PHE A 285 -19.41 13.13 3.10
N LYS A 286 -19.81 11.89 3.41
CA LYS A 286 -20.62 11.60 4.60
C LYS A 286 -19.93 12.15 5.86
N ARG A 287 -20.68 12.91 6.66
CA ARG A 287 -20.19 13.48 7.92
C ARG A 287 -20.28 12.45 9.04
N PHE A 288 -19.28 12.48 9.92
CA PHE A 288 -19.26 11.65 11.12
C PHE A 288 -20.30 12.16 12.13
N ASP A 289 -20.92 11.21 12.84
CA ASP A 289 -21.89 11.48 13.90
C ASP A 289 -21.52 10.65 15.13
N PHE A 290 -21.19 11.33 16.23
CA PHE A 290 -20.84 10.68 17.49
C PHE A 290 -21.96 9.82 18.06
N THR A 291 -23.22 10.16 17.78
CA THR A 291 -24.36 9.39 18.28
C THR A 291 -24.51 8.03 17.58
N ALA A 292 -24.00 7.91 16.35
CA ALA A 292 -23.94 6.65 15.62
C ALA A 292 -22.78 5.75 16.05
N TYR A 293 -21.75 6.32 16.70
CA TYR A 293 -20.55 5.61 17.19
C TYR A 293 -20.29 5.94 18.67
N PRO A 294 -21.20 5.54 19.59
CA PRO A 294 -21.13 5.95 20.99
C PRO A 294 -19.97 5.30 21.77
N ASN A 295 -19.35 4.26 21.22
CA ASN A 295 -18.26 3.54 21.86
C ASN A 295 -17.07 3.39 20.89
N LEU A 296 -15.90 3.83 21.34
CA LEU A 296 -14.61 3.59 20.68
C LEU A 296 -13.78 2.71 21.62
N SER A 297 -13.37 1.54 21.15
CA SER A 297 -12.63 0.58 21.97
C SER A 297 -11.21 0.39 21.44
N PHE A 298 -10.31 0.03 22.34
CA PHE A 298 -8.90 -0.22 22.05
C PHE A 298 -8.43 -1.48 22.76
N GLU A 299 -7.66 -2.32 22.08
CA GLU A 299 -7.05 -3.52 22.65
C GLU A 299 -5.66 -3.77 22.06
N LYS A 300 -4.83 -4.55 22.75
CA LYS A 300 -3.52 -4.95 22.23
C LYS A 300 -3.70 -5.94 21.07
N PRO A 301 -2.87 -5.88 20.01
CA PRO A 301 -2.87 -6.90 18.97
C PRO A 301 -2.39 -8.24 19.54
N ASP A 302 -3.01 -9.33 19.08
CA ASP A 302 -2.58 -10.70 19.39
C ASP A 302 -1.45 -11.12 18.44
N MET A 303 -0.20 -10.89 18.86
CA MET A 303 0.99 -11.25 18.08
C MET A 303 1.37 -12.73 18.20
N GLU A 304 0.73 -13.50 19.08
CA GLU A 304 0.97 -14.94 19.23
C GLU A 304 0.18 -15.72 18.15
N SER A 305 -1.10 -15.41 18.00
CA SER A 305 -1.94 -16.03 16.96
C SER A 305 -1.66 -15.45 15.56
N PHE A 306 -1.34 -14.14 15.48
CA PHE A 306 -1.09 -13.43 14.22
C PHE A 306 0.39 -13.02 14.11
N ARG A 307 1.25 -14.02 13.87
CA ARG A 307 2.71 -13.89 13.85
C ARG A 307 3.24 -12.85 12.86
N ASN A 308 2.53 -12.59 11.76
CA ASN A 308 3.00 -11.69 10.70
C ASN A 308 3.31 -10.27 11.20
N LEU A 309 2.58 -9.78 12.20
CA LEU A 309 2.90 -8.48 12.80
C LEU A 309 4.26 -8.51 13.50
N LYS A 310 4.55 -9.57 14.26
CA LYS A 310 5.86 -9.78 14.89
C LYS A 310 6.97 -9.91 13.85
N LEU A 311 6.75 -10.64 12.77
CA LEU A 311 7.74 -10.80 11.67
C LEU A 311 8.11 -9.44 11.04
N ALA A 312 7.15 -8.53 10.93
CA ALA A 312 7.42 -7.18 10.44
C ALA A 312 8.28 -6.36 11.39
N PHE A 313 8.06 -6.45 12.72
CA PHE A 313 8.95 -5.84 13.71
C PHE A 313 10.36 -6.47 13.66
N ASP A 314 10.44 -7.80 13.64
CA ASP A 314 11.72 -8.53 13.54
C ASP A 314 12.51 -8.11 12.28
N ALA A 315 11.80 -7.89 11.16
CA ALA A 315 12.40 -7.38 9.92
C ALA A 315 12.83 -5.91 10.01
N LEU A 316 12.04 -5.08 10.68
CA LEU A 316 12.32 -3.67 10.89
C LEU A 316 13.58 -3.47 11.74
N ASP A 317 13.71 -4.25 12.81
CA ASP A 317 14.85 -4.22 13.73
C ASP A 317 16.13 -4.70 13.05
N ARG A 318 16.03 -5.73 12.18
CA ARG A 318 17.17 -6.25 11.43
C ARG A 318 17.63 -5.31 10.30
N GLY A 319 16.72 -4.55 9.70
CA GLY A 319 17.03 -3.59 8.62
C GLY A 319 17.54 -4.25 7.34
N GLY A 320 18.38 -3.53 6.58
CA GLY A 320 18.94 -4.00 5.30
C GLY A 320 17.86 -4.39 4.29
N ASN A 321 18.02 -5.53 3.62
CA ASN A 321 17.03 -6.07 2.69
C ASN A 321 15.93 -6.92 3.36
N MET A 322 15.91 -7.06 4.69
CA MET A 322 14.94 -7.92 5.39
C MET A 322 13.47 -7.49 5.17
N PRO A 323 13.11 -6.20 5.19
CA PRO A 323 11.78 -5.73 4.79
C PRO A 323 11.38 -6.10 3.35
N CYS A 324 12.35 -6.11 2.41
CA CYS A 324 12.10 -6.54 1.04
C CYS A 324 11.77 -8.04 0.97
N ILE A 325 12.50 -8.87 1.74
CA ILE A 325 12.26 -10.31 1.84
C ILE A 325 10.83 -10.57 2.35
N ILE A 326 10.42 -9.96 3.46
CA ILE A 326 9.07 -10.21 3.99
C ILE A 326 7.98 -9.76 3.01
N ASN A 327 8.19 -8.65 2.28
CA ASN A 327 7.23 -8.17 1.30
C ASN A 327 7.05 -9.17 0.15
N ALA A 328 8.17 -9.61 -0.44
CA ALA A 328 8.17 -10.53 -1.56
C ALA A 328 7.61 -11.91 -1.17
N ALA A 329 8.02 -12.44 -0.01
CA ALA A 329 7.50 -13.70 0.52
C ALA A 329 6.00 -13.62 0.81
N ASN A 330 5.55 -12.51 1.42
CA ASN A 330 4.13 -12.30 1.71
C ASN A 330 3.28 -12.21 0.44
N GLU A 331 3.73 -11.50 -0.59
CA GLU A 331 2.99 -11.43 -1.86
C GLU A 331 2.77 -12.82 -2.48
N VAL A 332 3.79 -13.69 -2.43
CA VAL A 332 3.69 -15.06 -2.93
C VAL A 332 2.81 -15.93 -2.02
N ALA A 333 2.98 -15.83 -0.70
CA ALA A 333 2.18 -16.58 0.27
C ALA A 333 0.68 -16.24 0.16
N VAL A 334 0.34 -14.95 0.06
CA VAL A 334 -1.05 -14.50 -0.14
C VAL A 334 -1.60 -14.97 -1.48
N ALA A 335 -0.81 -14.89 -2.55
CA ALA A 335 -1.23 -15.39 -3.86
C ALA A 335 -1.49 -16.92 -3.84
N GLY A 336 -0.64 -17.69 -3.14
CA GLY A 336 -0.85 -19.12 -2.91
C GLY A 336 -2.11 -19.39 -2.09
N PHE A 337 -2.35 -18.63 -1.01
CA PHE A 337 -3.54 -18.80 -0.16
C PHE A 337 -4.83 -18.51 -0.94
N LEU A 338 -4.83 -17.47 -1.78
CA LEU A 338 -5.97 -17.14 -2.64
C LEU A 338 -6.27 -18.22 -3.70
N LYS A 339 -5.26 -19.02 -4.06
CA LYS A 339 -5.37 -20.17 -4.97
C LYS A 339 -5.55 -21.51 -4.25
N ASP A 340 -5.75 -21.48 -2.92
CA ASP A 340 -5.89 -22.67 -2.09
C ASP A 340 -4.63 -23.59 -2.09
N GLU A 341 -3.45 -23.03 -2.38
CA GLU A 341 -2.16 -23.75 -2.47
C GLU A 341 -1.39 -23.79 -1.14
N VAL A 342 -1.68 -22.88 -0.20
CA VAL A 342 -1.10 -22.81 1.14
C VAL A 342 -2.17 -22.45 2.17
N GLY A 343 -2.09 -23.03 3.37
CA GLY A 343 -3.01 -22.74 4.47
C GLY A 343 -2.74 -21.38 5.13
N PHE A 344 -3.73 -20.82 5.83
CA PHE A 344 -3.62 -19.47 6.42
C PHE A 344 -2.43 -19.31 7.37
N LEU A 345 -2.24 -20.25 8.30
CA LEU A 345 -1.11 -20.22 9.24
C LEU A 345 0.23 -20.55 8.56
N ALA A 346 0.20 -21.35 7.49
CA ALA A 346 1.39 -21.74 6.73
C ALA A 346 1.98 -20.58 5.91
N MET A 347 1.21 -19.51 5.66
CA MET A 347 1.76 -18.28 5.07
C MET A 347 2.88 -17.70 5.94
N SER A 348 2.70 -17.68 7.27
CA SER A 348 3.73 -17.20 8.21
C SER A 348 4.97 -18.09 8.18
N ASP A 349 4.81 -19.42 8.06
CA ASP A 349 5.93 -20.36 7.96
C ASP A 349 6.77 -20.12 6.70
N VAL A 350 6.11 -19.85 5.57
CA VAL A 350 6.81 -19.50 4.31
C VAL A 350 7.61 -18.20 4.48
N ILE A 351 7.02 -17.18 5.10
CA ILE A 351 7.69 -15.90 5.32
C ILE A 351 8.89 -16.06 6.27
N GLU A 352 8.73 -16.76 7.39
CA GLU A 352 9.81 -17.06 8.35
C GLU A 352 10.98 -17.78 7.69
N GLN A 353 10.69 -18.80 6.87
CA GLN A 353 11.73 -19.55 6.16
C GLN A 353 12.47 -18.66 5.14
N CYS A 354 11.76 -17.80 4.40
CA CYS A 354 12.41 -16.84 3.51
C CYS A 354 13.30 -15.85 4.27
N MET A 355 12.89 -15.36 5.43
CA MET A 355 13.71 -14.48 6.28
C MET A 355 15.00 -15.16 6.78
N ALA A 356 14.97 -16.48 6.95
CA ALA A 356 16.11 -17.26 7.39
C ALA A 356 17.10 -17.59 6.25
N ASP A 357 16.57 -17.93 5.06
CA ASP A 357 17.37 -18.55 4.00
C ASP A 357 17.81 -17.59 2.88
N VAL A 358 17.09 -16.49 2.64
CA VAL A 358 17.48 -15.50 1.62
C VAL A 358 18.70 -14.72 2.10
N GLU A 359 19.66 -14.49 1.20
CA GLU A 359 20.90 -13.77 1.51
C GLU A 359 20.60 -12.38 2.10
N PHE A 360 21.13 -12.13 3.31
CA PHE A 360 21.00 -10.85 3.97
C PHE A 360 22.03 -9.85 3.44
N LYS A 361 21.54 -8.66 3.06
CA LYS A 361 22.35 -7.53 2.63
C LYS A 361 22.09 -6.35 3.54
N GLU A 362 23.13 -5.93 4.26
CA GLU A 362 23.03 -4.83 5.23
C GLU A 362 22.80 -3.46 4.55
N THR A 363 23.45 -3.21 3.41
CA THR A 363 23.36 -1.94 2.65
C THR A 363 22.99 -2.20 1.19
N PRO A 364 21.71 -2.54 0.90
CA PRO A 364 21.26 -2.91 -0.43
C PRO A 364 21.21 -1.72 -1.41
N THR A 365 21.64 -1.96 -2.65
CA THR A 365 21.39 -1.07 -3.80
C THR A 365 20.02 -1.34 -4.43
N LEU A 366 19.58 -0.51 -5.38
CA LEU A 366 18.35 -0.78 -6.16
C LEU A 366 18.38 -2.16 -6.83
N ASN A 367 19.52 -2.55 -7.41
CA ASN A 367 19.67 -3.87 -8.03
C ASN A 367 19.62 -4.99 -7.00
N ASP A 368 20.14 -4.77 -5.79
CA ASP A 368 20.00 -5.76 -4.71
C ASP A 368 18.55 -5.94 -4.28
N TYR A 369 17.74 -4.87 -4.23
CA TYR A 369 16.31 -4.99 -3.95
C TYR A 369 15.56 -5.75 -5.04
N LEU A 370 15.86 -5.47 -6.32
CA LEU A 370 15.29 -6.19 -7.47
C LEU A 370 15.64 -7.69 -7.43
N ASN A 371 16.89 -8.01 -7.12
CA ASN A 371 17.34 -9.40 -6.99
C ASN A 371 16.74 -10.08 -5.75
N THR A 372 16.69 -9.38 -4.61
CA THR A 372 16.09 -9.89 -3.37
C THR A 372 14.62 -10.25 -3.58
N ASP A 373 13.83 -9.37 -4.22
CA ASP A 373 12.43 -9.65 -4.55
C ASP A 373 12.32 -10.91 -5.41
N LYS A 374 13.11 -11.00 -6.49
CA LYS A 374 13.11 -12.16 -7.39
C LYS A 374 13.49 -13.47 -6.69
N GLU A 375 14.59 -13.48 -5.95
CA GLU A 375 15.12 -14.67 -5.26
C GLU A 375 14.17 -15.13 -4.16
N THR A 376 13.61 -14.19 -3.40
CA THR A 376 12.63 -14.48 -2.37
C THR A 376 11.37 -15.09 -2.96
N ARG A 377 10.86 -14.56 -4.09
CA ARG A 377 9.69 -15.14 -4.77
C ARG A 377 9.95 -16.56 -5.22
N ILE A 378 11.11 -16.84 -5.82
CA ILE A 378 11.50 -18.19 -6.25
C ILE A 378 11.50 -19.16 -5.05
N LEU A 379 12.11 -18.75 -3.93
CA LEU A 379 12.15 -19.58 -2.73
C LEU A 379 10.74 -19.79 -2.14
N ALA A 380 9.95 -18.73 -2.00
CA ALA A 380 8.59 -18.82 -1.47
C ALA A 380 7.70 -19.74 -2.33
N GLU A 381 7.78 -19.64 -3.66
CA GLU A 381 7.07 -20.54 -4.58
C GLU A 381 7.54 -21.99 -4.44
N TYR A 382 8.84 -22.21 -4.27
CA TYR A 382 9.40 -23.54 -4.01
C TYR A 382 8.85 -24.13 -2.71
N LEU A 383 8.85 -23.34 -1.62
CA LEU A 383 8.34 -23.74 -0.32
C LEU A 383 6.85 -24.08 -0.38
N ILE A 384 6.02 -23.28 -1.05
CA ILE A 384 4.58 -23.57 -1.20
C ILE A 384 4.38 -24.90 -1.94
N LYS A 385 5.14 -25.16 -3.01
CA LYS A 385 5.00 -26.40 -3.80
C LYS A 385 5.46 -27.66 -3.06
N HIS A 386 6.44 -27.56 -2.16
CA HIS A 386 7.08 -28.72 -1.54
C HIS A 386 6.76 -28.91 -0.05
N ASN A 387 6.23 -27.88 0.62
CA ASN A 387 5.77 -27.94 2.01
C ASN A 387 4.24 -27.92 2.14
N ALA A 388 3.48 -28.00 1.03
CA ALA A 388 2.05 -28.24 1.09
C ALA A 388 1.79 -29.52 1.91
N PRO A 389 0.88 -29.51 2.89
CA PRO A 389 0.63 -30.68 3.71
C PRO A 389 0.29 -31.85 2.78
N ASN A 390 1.01 -32.96 2.94
CA ASN A 390 0.77 -34.24 2.27
C ASN A 390 -0.68 -34.69 2.50
N GLY A 391 -1.58 -34.24 1.61
CA GLY A 391 -2.91 -34.77 1.42
C GLY A 391 -2.97 -35.33 0.01
N VAL A 392 -2.96 -36.66 -0.09
CA VAL A 392 -3.00 -37.48 -1.32
C VAL A 392 -1.62 -37.76 -1.94
N ASN A 393 -0.80 -38.54 -1.25
CA ASN A 393 0.06 -39.50 -1.94
C ASN A 393 -0.83 -40.66 -2.41
N ASN A 394 -1.21 -40.63 -3.68
CA ASN A 394 -1.80 -41.79 -4.33
C ASN A 394 -0.77 -42.92 -4.37
N LEU A 395 -1.19 -44.03 -3.78
CA LEU A 395 -0.74 -45.40 -3.99
C LEU A 395 0.13 -45.62 -5.24
N ILE A 396 1.40 -45.92 -5.01
CA ILE A 396 2.17 -46.82 -5.88
C ILE A 396 2.71 -47.94 -4.98
N THR A 397 1.83 -48.90 -4.68
CA THR A 397 2.25 -50.26 -4.34
C THR A 397 2.54 -51.01 -5.63
N LYS A 398 3.73 -51.64 -5.65
CA LYS A 398 4.25 -52.73 -6.50
C LYS A 398 3.36 -53.29 -7.60
#